data_AF-A0A956KPM4-F1
#
_entry.id   AF-A0A956KPM4-F1
#
_cell.length_a   1.000
_cell.length_b   1.000
_cell.length_c   1.000
_cell.angle_alpha   90.00
_cell.angle_beta   90.00
_cell.angle_gamma   90.00
#
_symmetry.space_group_name_H-M   'P 1'
#
loop_
_entity.id
_entity.type
_entity.pdbx_description
1 polymer ?
#
loop_
_entity_poly.entity_id
_entity_poly.type
_entity_poly.pdbx_seq_one_letter_code
_entity_poly.pdbx_strand_id
1 'polypeptide(L)'
;MGGMLLLGPLVYALTLPGPKMAIPAVVAAGEACPEQAAAEPAPTPIIEPAVESEPDPIPEPTPEDLADRSPLLLVHGGMVVLDNEAKSRWARGPLREPPGDPDNIRASKPVALDAIPEHHLAQRGRSVDLYEREGKLCTARIGELRVIAQYVGPSVEGLFDYEEYPDQEALSDAQIRARVWETQPHWLVAELIPEGDCNPDDALWARDSLLPEPLLLTPSSDDNPVSRERAQAFRSSAELADLRERYTAWYEALDAENREYESNWKAMARYNPLEIVSWLDPQGRPQLLQLGFGSDSESCGTGFDARLAALEQVTSEGFVDTGRGAEPVAIFDADLDGRFEYVYIDDVETISVASQTQAWELSVDHDWYCPC
;
A
#
# COMPACT_ATOMS: atom_id res chain seq x y z
N MET A 1 28.23 -31.94 -22.94
CA MET A 1 28.39 -30.88 -23.96
C MET A 1 27.79 -29.64 -23.34
N GLY A 2 28.62 -28.80 -22.70
CA GLY A 2 28.99 -27.45 -23.19
C GLY A 2 27.95 -26.44 -22.67
N GLY A 3 28.23 -25.38 -21.93
CA GLY A 3 29.44 -24.74 -21.43
C GLY A 3 28.96 -23.60 -20.50
N MET A 4 29.77 -23.25 -19.51
CA MET A 4 29.46 -22.27 -18.45
C MET A 4 29.97 -20.87 -18.82
N LEU A 5 29.22 -19.83 -18.42
CA LEU A 5 29.62 -18.44 -18.09
C LEU A 5 30.27 -17.51 -19.13
N LEU A 6 29.72 -16.30 -19.27
CA LEU A 6 30.35 -15.06 -18.73
C LEU A 6 29.45 -13.81 -18.87
N LEU A 7 29.42 -13.03 -17.79
CA LEU A 7 28.86 -11.69 -17.61
C LEU A 7 29.70 -10.61 -18.36
N GLY A 8 29.06 -9.51 -18.76
CA GLY A 8 29.78 -8.23 -19.03
C GLY A 8 28.93 -7.13 -19.69
N PRO A 9 29.15 -5.84 -19.36
CA PRO A 9 28.12 -4.78 -19.36
C PRO A 9 28.05 -3.94 -20.65
N LEU A 10 26.87 -3.39 -20.94
CA LEU A 10 26.67 -2.42 -22.02
C LEU A 10 26.95 -1.00 -21.52
N VAL A 11 28.05 -0.44 -22.00
CA VAL A 11 28.52 0.93 -21.76
C VAL A 11 27.68 1.92 -22.58
N TYR A 12 27.05 2.88 -21.90
CA TYR A 12 26.47 4.08 -22.51
C TYR A 12 27.57 5.12 -22.71
N ALA A 13 27.90 5.45 -23.95
CA ALA A 13 28.56 6.69 -24.32
C ALA A 13 28.47 6.88 -25.84
N LEU A 14 27.70 7.87 -26.28
CA LEU A 14 28.02 8.65 -27.48
C LEU A 14 27.41 10.05 -27.35
N THR A 15 28.31 10.96 -27.03
CA THR A 15 28.24 12.41 -27.19
C THR A 15 27.99 12.80 -28.65
N LEU A 16 27.44 13.99 -28.90
CA LEU A 16 27.89 15.00 -29.89
C LEU A 16 26.94 16.24 -29.88
N PRO A 17 27.38 17.41 -30.40
CA PRO A 17 27.13 18.72 -29.84
C PRO A 17 26.12 19.56 -30.65
N GLY A 18 25.53 20.56 -29.99
CA GLY A 18 24.62 21.52 -30.63
C GLY A 18 25.29 22.57 -31.50
N PRO A 19 24.48 23.48 -32.09
CA PRO A 19 24.94 24.81 -32.47
C PRO A 19 24.18 25.94 -31.74
N LYS A 20 24.95 26.94 -31.35
CA LYS A 20 24.56 28.23 -30.77
C LYS A 20 23.88 29.12 -31.81
N MET A 21 22.82 29.85 -31.43
CA MET A 21 22.39 31.13 -32.03
C MET A 21 21.67 31.93 -30.93
N ALA A 22 22.31 32.95 -30.34
CA ALA A 22 22.46 34.35 -30.78
C ALA A 22 21.27 35.23 -30.36
N ILE A 23 21.50 36.01 -29.28
CA ILE A 23 20.63 37.08 -28.79
C ILE A 23 20.92 38.35 -29.60
N PRO A 24 19.91 39.10 -30.09
CA PRO A 24 20.11 40.48 -30.47
C PRO A 24 19.75 41.41 -29.32
N ALA A 25 20.76 42.14 -28.84
CA ALA A 25 20.59 43.40 -28.13
C ALA A 25 20.29 44.50 -29.16
N VAL A 26 19.26 45.31 -28.90
CA VAL A 26 19.05 46.59 -29.62
C VAL A 26 19.02 47.70 -28.60
N VAL A 27 19.99 48.61 -28.74
CA VAL A 27 20.09 49.90 -28.08
C VAL A 27 19.61 50.96 -29.07
N ALA A 28 18.73 51.86 -28.62
CA ALA A 28 18.52 53.19 -29.22
C ALA A 28 17.98 54.10 -28.09
N ALA A 29 18.78 55.07 -27.63
CA ALA A 29 18.63 56.52 -27.92
C ALA A 29 17.24 57.05 -27.48
N GLY A 30 17.10 57.91 -26.48
CA GLY A 30 17.90 59.09 -26.15
C GLY A 30 17.16 60.33 -26.64
N GLU A 31 16.14 60.78 -25.88
CA GLU A 31 15.56 62.12 -26.02
C GLU A 31 15.43 62.78 -24.65
N ALA A 32 15.81 64.06 -24.62
CA ALA A 32 16.04 64.86 -23.44
C ALA A 32 14.76 65.52 -22.89
N CYS A 33 14.86 65.93 -21.62
CA CYS A 33 13.90 66.61 -20.76
C CYS A 33 13.17 67.82 -21.38
N PRO A 34 12.05 68.21 -20.76
CA PRO A 34 12.13 69.46 -20.00
C PRO A 34 11.83 69.28 -18.51
N GLU A 35 12.73 69.89 -17.76
CA GLU A 35 12.75 70.25 -16.36
C GLU A 35 11.41 70.83 -15.88
N GLN A 36 10.78 70.16 -14.91
CA GLN A 36 9.68 70.72 -14.12
C GLN A 36 10.14 70.82 -12.66
N ALA A 37 10.11 72.06 -12.18
CA ALA A 37 10.63 72.48 -10.89
C ALA A 37 10.04 71.67 -9.73
N ALA A 38 10.94 71.32 -8.81
CA ALA A 38 10.68 70.55 -7.60
C ALA A 38 9.61 71.19 -6.71
N ALA A 39 8.60 70.41 -6.36
CA ALA A 39 7.86 70.61 -5.12
C ALA A 39 8.62 69.86 -4.00
N GLU A 40 8.90 70.59 -2.93
CA GLU A 40 9.58 70.15 -1.71
C GLU A 40 8.82 68.95 -1.08
N PRO A 41 9.43 67.77 -0.91
CA PRO A 41 8.79 66.68 -0.20
C PRO A 41 8.75 66.99 1.30
N ALA A 42 7.56 66.93 1.87
CA ALA A 42 7.35 66.95 3.32
C ALA A 42 8.18 65.84 4.01
N PRO A 43 8.65 66.04 5.25
CA PRO A 43 9.50 65.08 5.93
C PRO A 43 8.78 63.73 6.09
N THR A 44 9.36 62.69 5.50
CA THR A 44 8.93 61.31 5.70
C THR A 44 9.20 60.93 7.17
N PRO A 45 8.20 60.44 7.93
CA PRO A 45 8.46 59.90 9.26
C PRO A 45 9.37 58.69 9.13
N ILE A 46 10.44 58.64 9.94
CA ILE A 46 11.25 57.44 10.14
C ILE A 46 10.34 56.43 10.85
N ILE A 47 9.81 55.48 10.08
CA ILE A 47 9.15 54.31 10.64
C ILE A 47 10.28 53.34 11.01
N GLU A 48 10.53 53.18 12.31
CA GLU A 48 11.35 52.08 12.81
C GLU A 48 10.77 50.77 12.26
N PRO A 49 11.60 49.87 11.68
CA PRO A 49 11.09 48.58 11.24
C PRO A 49 10.51 47.87 12.45
N ALA A 50 9.21 47.57 12.39
CA ALA A 50 8.56 46.72 13.37
C ALA A 50 9.34 45.42 13.42
N VAL A 51 9.84 45.09 14.61
CA VAL A 51 10.42 43.78 14.89
C VAL A 51 9.32 42.77 14.56
N GLU A 52 9.52 42.03 13.47
CA GLU A 52 8.65 40.93 13.06
C GLU A 52 8.79 39.88 14.17
N SER A 53 7.81 39.86 15.07
CA SER A 53 7.74 38.85 16.13
C SER A 53 7.76 37.47 15.47
N GLU A 54 8.68 36.61 15.91
CA GLU A 54 8.64 35.20 15.52
C GLU A 54 7.22 34.66 15.76
N PRO A 55 6.64 33.91 14.82
CA PRO A 55 5.30 33.35 15.00
C PRO A 55 5.30 32.52 16.28
N ASP A 56 4.30 32.74 17.12
CA ASP A 56 4.13 31.98 18.36
C ASP A 56 4.19 30.47 18.03
N PRO A 57 4.92 29.67 18.83
CA PRO A 57 4.99 28.23 18.61
C PRO A 57 3.57 27.65 18.63
N ILE A 58 3.26 26.87 17.59
CA ILE A 58 1.97 26.18 17.49
C ILE A 58 1.82 25.33 18.76
N PRO A 59 0.73 25.50 19.54
CA PRO A 59 0.53 24.73 20.76
C PRO A 59 0.50 23.25 20.44
N GLU A 60 1.21 22.45 21.26
CA GLU A 60 1.16 20.99 21.16
C GLU A 60 -0.30 20.52 21.33
N PRO A 61 -0.77 19.55 20.51
CA PRO A 61 -2.13 19.05 20.60
C PRO A 61 -2.39 18.44 21.98
N THR A 62 -3.56 18.70 22.55
CA THR A 62 -3.96 18.11 23.82
C THR A 62 -4.36 16.65 23.64
N PRO A 63 -4.34 15.80 24.69
CA PRO A 63 -4.82 14.42 24.60
C PRO A 63 -6.27 14.29 24.11
N GLU A 64 -7.11 15.31 24.36
CA GLU A 64 -8.49 15.36 23.87
C GLU A 64 -8.53 15.62 22.34
N ASP A 65 -7.58 16.40 21.80
CA ASP A 65 -7.42 16.62 20.36
C ASP A 65 -6.93 15.38 19.60
N LEU A 66 -6.38 14.38 20.31
CA LEU A 66 -5.88 13.14 19.73
C LEU A 66 -6.93 12.01 19.74
N ALA A 67 -7.95 12.09 20.60
CA ALA A 67 -8.96 11.04 20.77
C ALA A 67 -9.86 10.84 19.53
N ASP A 68 -10.07 11.89 18.73
CA ASP A 68 -10.86 11.87 17.50
C ASP A 68 -9.99 11.68 16.22
N ARG A 69 -8.73 11.28 16.39
CA ARG A 69 -7.81 11.02 15.27
C ARG A 69 -7.79 9.54 14.96
N SER A 70 -7.83 9.23 13.66
CA SER A 70 -7.70 7.86 13.20
C SER A 70 -6.23 7.44 13.33
N PRO A 71 -5.91 6.42 14.15
CA PRO A 71 -4.54 5.93 14.27
C PRO A 71 -4.07 5.19 13.03
N LEU A 72 -5.01 4.78 12.18
CA LEU A 72 -4.78 4.02 10.96
C LEU A 72 -5.82 4.38 9.90
N LEU A 73 -5.34 4.59 8.67
CA LEU A 73 -6.13 4.70 7.46
C LEU A 73 -5.45 3.87 6.37
N LEU A 74 -6.22 3.08 5.60
CA LEU A 74 -5.65 2.33 4.47
C LEU A 74 -5.39 3.25 3.28
N VAL A 75 -4.32 2.98 2.54
CA VAL A 75 -4.02 3.65 1.27
C VAL A 75 -4.10 2.62 0.15
N HIS A 76 -4.86 2.94 -0.90
CA HIS A 76 -5.06 2.09 -2.08
C HIS A 76 -5.08 2.94 -3.35
N GLY A 77 -4.18 2.63 -4.29
CA GLY A 77 -4.02 3.38 -5.56
C GLY A 77 -3.93 4.89 -5.34
N GLY A 78 -3.09 5.32 -4.40
CA GLY A 78 -2.80 6.73 -4.11
C GLY A 78 -3.92 7.48 -3.38
N MET A 79 -4.96 6.78 -2.95
CA MET A 79 -6.09 7.34 -2.22
C MET A 79 -6.18 6.73 -0.82
N VAL A 80 -6.59 7.55 0.16
CA VAL A 80 -6.91 7.06 1.49
C VAL A 80 -8.35 6.56 1.56
N VAL A 81 -8.57 5.36 2.08
CA VAL A 81 -9.89 4.75 2.27
C VAL A 81 -10.43 5.17 3.65
N LEU A 82 -11.57 5.85 3.67
CA LEU A 82 -12.21 6.36 4.88
C LEU A 82 -13.39 5.51 5.33
N ASP A 83 -14.04 4.79 4.41
CA ASP A 83 -15.15 3.86 4.64
C ASP A 83 -15.25 2.88 3.47
N ASN A 84 -15.22 1.57 3.73
CA ASN A 84 -15.36 0.52 2.71
C ASN A 84 -16.81 0.05 2.50
N GLU A 85 -17.78 0.62 3.21
CA GLU A 85 -19.23 0.37 3.08
C GLU A 85 -19.99 1.67 2.74
N ALA A 86 -19.39 2.50 1.89
CA ALA A 86 -19.97 3.79 1.54
C ALA A 86 -21.32 3.63 0.86
N LYS A 87 -22.26 4.53 1.18
CA LYS A 87 -23.61 4.47 0.62
C LYS A 87 -23.64 5.23 -0.70
N SER A 88 -24.20 4.66 -1.75
CA SER A 88 -24.34 5.32 -3.06
C SER A 88 -25.01 6.71 -2.99
N ARG A 89 -25.91 6.92 -2.01
CA ARG A 89 -26.56 8.22 -1.73
C ARG A 89 -25.60 9.32 -1.24
N TRP A 90 -24.40 8.98 -0.79
CA TRP A 90 -23.35 9.92 -0.42
C TRP A 90 -22.65 10.51 -1.63
N ALA A 91 -22.97 10.07 -2.85
CA ALA A 91 -22.36 10.57 -4.07
C ALA A 91 -23.38 11.27 -4.98
N ARG A 92 -22.98 12.37 -5.64
CA ARG A 92 -23.84 13.11 -6.58
C ARG A 92 -23.03 13.63 -7.77
N GLY A 93 -23.65 13.60 -8.95
CA GLY A 93 -23.06 14.13 -10.18
C GLY A 93 -22.73 13.05 -11.21
N PRO A 94 -22.04 13.43 -12.31
CA PRO A 94 -21.68 12.49 -13.36
C PRO A 94 -20.61 11.50 -12.90
N LEU A 95 -20.66 10.29 -13.46
CA LEU A 95 -19.60 9.30 -13.29
C LEU A 95 -18.31 9.76 -13.97
N ARG A 96 -17.18 9.55 -13.30
CA ARG A 96 -15.84 9.84 -13.80
C ARG A 96 -14.89 8.72 -13.43
N GLU A 97 -13.83 8.58 -14.19
CA GLU A 97 -12.69 7.77 -13.80
C GLU A 97 -11.87 8.53 -12.73
N PRO A 98 -11.64 7.95 -11.55
CA PRO A 98 -10.72 8.53 -10.56
C PRO A 98 -9.26 8.33 -10.99
N PRO A 99 -8.32 9.14 -10.47
CA PRO A 99 -6.89 8.81 -10.56
C PRO A 99 -6.58 7.47 -9.84
N GLY A 100 -5.47 6.84 -10.24
CA GLY A 100 -4.96 5.62 -9.63
C GLY A 100 -4.55 4.59 -10.66
N ASP A 101 -4.50 3.34 -10.22
CA ASP A 101 -3.98 2.20 -10.99
C ASP A 101 -4.77 1.95 -12.30
N PRO A 102 -4.08 1.96 -13.47
CA PRO A 102 -4.69 1.73 -14.78
C PRO A 102 -5.18 0.30 -15.00
N ASP A 103 -4.72 -0.68 -14.21
CA ASP A 103 -5.13 -2.08 -14.35
C ASP A 103 -6.51 -2.34 -13.72
N ASN A 104 -7.05 -1.36 -13.00
CA ASN A 104 -8.32 -1.42 -12.31
C ASN A 104 -9.40 -0.56 -12.98
N ILE A 105 -10.58 -1.13 -13.24
CA ILE A 105 -11.70 -0.39 -13.83
C ILE A 105 -12.47 0.32 -12.72
N ARG A 106 -12.37 1.64 -12.69
CA ARG A 106 -12.92 2.45 -11.59
C ARG A 106 -13.98 3.43 -12.04
N ALA A 107 -14.99 3.61 -11.20
CA ALA A 107 -16.07 4.56 -11.39
C ALA A 107 -16.23 5.43 -10.14
N SER A 108 -16.23 6.74 -10.30
CA SER A 108 -16.28 7.69 -9.17
C SER A 108 -17.34 8.76 -9.35
N LYS A 109 -17.87 9.24 -8.23
CA LYS A 109 -18.67 10.46 -8.14
C LYS A 109 -18.16 11.35 -7.00
N PRO A 110 -18.24 12.68 -7.14
CA PRO A 110 -18.04 13.60 -6.03
C PRO A 110 -19.00 13.28 -4.88
N VAL A 111 -18.51 13.49 -3.65
CA VAL A 111 -19.36 13.38 -2.46
C VAL A 111 -20.44 14.47 -2.44
N ALA A 112 -21.66 14.09 -2.09
CA ALA A 112 -22.74 14.97 -1.72
C ALA A 112 -22.55 15.42 -0.27
N LEU A 113 -22.01 16.64 -0.08
CA LEU A 113 -21.64 17.19 1.24
C LEU A 113 -22.80 17.23 2.24
N ASP A 114 -24.05 17.28 1.75
CA ASP A 114 -25.28 17.27 2.54
C ASP A 114 -25.71 15.86 3.02
N ALA A 115 -25.10 14.79 2.50
CA ALA A 115 -25.54 13.41 2.73
C ALA A 115 -24.51 12.53 3.47
N ILE A 116 -23.25 12.94 3.51
CA ILE A 116 -22.15 12.22 4.14
C ILE A 116 -22.08 12.51 5.66
N PRO A 117 -21.73 11.52 6.51
CA PRO A 117 -21.51 11.75 7.94
C PRO A 117 -20.42 12.81 8.23
N GLU A 118 -20.65 13.64 9.26
CA GLU A 118 -19.77 14.75 9.63
C GLU A 118 -18.34 14.31 9.97
N HIS A 119 -18.17 13.14 10.59
CA HIS A 119 -16.85 12.62 10.97
C HIS A 119 -15.95 12.30 9.76
N HIS A 120 -16.53 11.94 8.61
CA HIS A 120 -15.76 11.77 7.38
C HIS A 120 -15.44 13.12 6.73
N LEU A 121 -16.38 14.07 6.74
CA LEU A 121 -16.12 15.43 6.25
C LEU A 121 -14.96 16.08 7.00
N ALA A 122 -14.86 15.83 8.31
CA ALA A 122 -13.79 16.35 9.16
C ALA A 122 -12.40 15.83 8.79
N GLN A 123 -12.27 14.77 7.97
CA GLN A 123 -10.98 14.26 7.49
C GLN A 123 -10.40 15.14 6.38
N ARG A 124 -11.25 15.83 5.61
CA ARG A 124 -10.81 16.69 4.50
C ARG A 124 -9.87 17.78 5.02
N GLY A 125 -8.71 17.90 4.38
CA GLY A 125 -7.69 18.88 4.70
C GLY A 125 -6.76 18.49 5.86
N ARG A 126 -6.99 17.36 6.55
CA ARG A 126 -6.07 16.88 7.58
C ARG A 126 -4.74 16.46 6.96
N SER A 127 -3.67 16.67 7.72
CA SER A 127 -2.33 16.20 7.36
C SER A 127 -2.12 14.79 7.90
N VAL A 128 -1.67 13.89 7.03
CA VAL A 128 -1.39 12.49 7.32
C VAL A 128 0.02 12.14 6.91
N ASP A 129 0.67 11.29 7.70
CA ASP A 129 1.92 10.66 7.34
C ASP A 129 1.64 9.36 6.60
N LEU A 130 2.27 9.20 5.45
CA LEU A 130 2.15 8.03 4.57
C LEU A 130 3.29 7.05 4.87
N TYR A 131 2.96 5.77 4.96
CA TYR A 131 3.90 4.72 5.34
C TYR A 131 3.91 3.61 4.31
N GLU A 132 5.12 3.15 3.99
CA GLU A 132 5.36 1.89 3.27
C GLU A 132 5.62 0.77 4.29
N ARG A 133 6.26 -0.31 3.82
CA ARG A 133 6.73 -1.43 4.61
C ARG A 133 7.77 -1.05 5.67
N GLU A 134 8.73 -0.20 5.31
CA GLU A 134 9.95 0.02 6.11
C GLU A 134 9.96 1.36 6.86
N GLY A 135 9.05 2.27 6.54
CA GLY A 135 9.15 3.63 7.05
C GLY A 135 8.08 4.59 6.56
N LYS A 136 8.16 5.79 7.11
CA LYS A 136 7.44 6.96 6.60
C LYS A 136 8.01 7.34 5.23
N LEU A 137 7.13 7.46 4.24
CA LEU A 137 7.44 7.98 2.91
C LEU A 137 7.48 9.50 2.92
N CYS A 138 6.39 10.13 3.37
CA CYS A 138 6.22 11.58 3.40
C CYS A 138 4.99 11.96 4.22
N THR A 139 4.73 13.26 4.32
CA THR A 139 3.45 13.81 4.79
C THR A 139 2.62 14.22 3.59
N ALA A 140 1.31 14.05 3.66
CA ALA A 140 0.34 14.42 2.65
C ALA A 140 -0.89 15.07 3.29
N ARG A 141 -1.71 15.72 2.48
CA ARG A 141 -3.00 16.27 2.92
C ARG A 141 -4.14 15.49 2.29
N ILE A 142 -5.14 15.18 3.10
CA ILE A 142 -6.40 14.59 2.62
C ILE A 142 -7.12 15.62 1.74
N GLY A 143 -7.29 15.30 0.47
CA GLY A 143 -7.86 16.15 -0.56
C GLY A 143 -9.38 16.06 -0.66
N GLU A 144 -9.90 16.09 -1.89
CA GLU A 144 -11.33 16.00 -2.16
C GLU A 144 -11.85 14.59 -1.90
N LEU A 145 -13.02 14.52 -1.24
CA LEU A 145 -13.69 13.26 -0.97
C LEU A 145 -14.49 12.78 -2.18
N ARG A 146 -14.40 11.49 -2.48
CA ARG A 146 -15.13 10.82 -3.57
C ARG A 146 -15.71 9.51 -3.07
N VAL A 147 -16.84 9.12 -3.67
CA VAL A 147 -17.29 7.74 -3.59
C VAL A 147 -16.82 7.05 -4.86
N ILE A 148 -16.15 5.91 -4.71
CA ILE A 148 -15.67 5.08 -5.81
C ILE A 148 -16.31 3.71 -5.76
N ALA A 149 -16.41 3.08 -6.92
CA ALA A 149 -16.64 1.66 -7.11
C ALA A 149 -15.51 1.14 -8.01
N GLN A 150 -14.94 0.00 -7.67
CA GLN A 150 -13.80 -0.59 -8.38
C GLN A 150 -14.14 -2.02 -8.77
N TYR A 151 -13.73 -2.41 -9.97
CA TYR A 151 -13.68 -3.78 -10.43
C TYR A 151 -12.24 -4.16 -10.75
N VAL A 152 -11.83 -5.32 -10.25
CA VAL A 152 -10.51 -5.91 -10.51
C VAL A 152 -10.71 -7.18 -11.29
N GLY A 153 -10.15 -7.20 -12.48
CA GLY A 153 -10.26 -8.34 -13.36
C GLY A 153 -9.47 -8.09 -14.64
N PRO A 154 -8.98 -9.17 -15.27
CA PRO A 154 -8.15 -9.06 -16.47
C PRO A 154 -8.94 -8.54 -17.69
N SER A 155 -10.29 -8.56 -17.63
CA SER A 155 -11.18 -8.14 -18.71
C SER A 155 -12.53 -7.69 -18.15
N VAL A 156 -13.35 -7.02 -18.97
CA VAL A 156 -14.74 -6.66 -18.63
C VAL A 156 -15.70 -7.86 -18.62
N GLU A 157 -15.22 -9.06 -18.92
CA GLU A 157 -16.06 -10.27 -19.05
C GLU A 157 -16.70 -10.70 -17.72
N GLY A 158 -16.05 -10.42 -16.59
CA GLY A 158 -16.66 -10.65 -15.27
C GLY A 158 -17.75 -9.64 -14.91
N LEU A 159 -17.84 -8.49 -15.59
CA LEU A 159 -18.83 -7.45 -15.32
C LEU A 159 -20.12 -7.60 -16.13
N PHE A 160 -20.01 -8.20 -17.32
CA PHE A 160 -21.08 -8.28 -18.30
C PHE A 160 -21.38 -9.73 -18.67
N ASP A 161 -22.65 -10.10 -18.63
CA ASP A 161 -23.11 -11.39 -19.16
C ASP A 161 -22.91 -11.40 -20.68
N TYR A 162 -22.15 -12.37 -21.18
CA TYR A 162 -21.88 -12.55 -22.60
C TYR A 162 -23.16 -12.82 -23.42
N GLU A 163 -24.21 -13.39 -22.82
CA GLU A 163 -25.49 -13.60 -23.50
C GLU A 163 -26.23 -12.27 -23.74
N GLU A 164 -26.11 -11.31 -22.81
CA GLU A 164 -26.74 -9.98 -22.90
C GLU A 164 -25.88 -9.01 -23.74
N TYR A 165 -24.55 -9.14 -23.65
CA TYR A 165 -23.56 -8.32 -24.35
C TYR A 165 -22.55 -9.22 -25.08
N PRO A 166 -22.91 -9.74 -26.28
CA PRO A 166 -22.05 -10.65 -27.03
C PRO A 166 -20.83 -9.95 -27.66
N ASP A 167 -20.86 -8.63 -27.77
CA ASP A 167 -19.75 -7.81 -28.29
C ASP A 167 -19.26 -6.85 -27.19
N GLN A 168 -18.55 -7.41 -26.21
CA GLN A 168 -18.06 -6.66 -25.05
C GLN A 168 -16.94 -5.67 -25.41
N GLU A 169 -16.20 -5.92 -26.51
CA GLU A 169 -15.19 -5.00 -27.04
C GLU A 169 -15.82 -3.70 -27.59
N ALA A 170 -17.10 -3.72 -27.95
CA ALA A 170 -17.83 -2.53 -28.41
C ALA A 170 -18.42 -1.68 -27.28
N LEU A 171 -18.28 -2.08 -26.02
CA LEU A 171 -18.78 -1.32 -24.87
C LEU A 171 -17.98 -0.02 -24.72
N SER A 172 -18.69 1.10 -24.63
CA SER A 172 -18.04 2.37 -24.30
C SER A 172 -17.62 2.42 -22.83
N ASP A 173 -16.56 3.16 -22.50
CA ASP A 173 -16.12 3.38 -21.11
C ASP A 173 -17.24 3.90 -20.20
N ALA A 174 -18.20 4.65 -20.77
CA ALA A 174 -19.36 5.14 -20.04
C ALA A 174 -20.30 4.00 -19.60
N GLN A 175 -20.50 3.00 -20.45
CA GLN A 175 -21.29 1.80 -20.12
C GLN A 175 -20.55 0.93 -19.10
N ILE A 176 -19.24 0.73 -19.29
CA ILE A 176 -18.39 -0.03 -18.36
C ILE A 176 -18.43 0.60 -16.96
N ARG A 177 -18.16 1.91 -16.84
CA ARG A 177 -18.22 2.61 -15.54
C ARG A 177 -19.61 2.63 -14.92
N ALA A 178 -20.67 2.71 -15.73
CA ALA A 178 -22.04 2.62 -15.23
C ALA A 178 -22.29 1.23 -14.61
N ARG A 179 -21.83 0.16 -15.27
CA ARG A 179 -21.95 -1.20 -14.76
C ARG A 179 -21.19 -1.40 -13.46
N VAL A 180 -19.91 -1.00 -13.41
CA VAL A 180 -19.09 -1.04 -12.18
C VAL A 180 -19.80 -0.33 -11.03
N TRP A 181 -20.32 0.88 -11.27
CA TRP A 181 -21.05 1.64 -10.26
C TRP A 181 -22.32 0.93 -9.75
N GLU A 182 -22.97 0.13 -10.59
CA GLU A 182 -24.21 -0.56 -10.23
C GLU A 182 -23.98 -1.89 -9.52
N THR A 183 -22.88 -2.59 -9.84
CA THR A 183 -22.65 -3.96 -9.37
C THR A 183 -21.61 -4.09 -8.27
N GLN A 184 -20.71 -3.13 -8.10
CA GLN A 184 -19.60 -3.25 -7.16
C GLN A 184 -19.86 -2.55 -5.83
N PRO A 185 -19.20 -2.99 -4.74
CA PRO A 185 -19.17 -2.25 -3.49
C PRO A 185 -18.68 -0.80 -3.68
N HIS A 186 -19.15 0.09 -2.83
CA HIS A 186 -18.78 1.50 -2.89
C HIS A 186 -17.90 1.85 -1.70
N TRP A 187 -16.83 2.59 -1.96
CA TRP A 187 -15.91 3.08 -0.93
C TRP A 187 -15.90 4.60 -0.90
N LEU A 188 -15.77 5.17 0.29
CA LEU A 188 -15.47 6.57 0.48
C LEU A 188 -13.97 6.71 0.56
N VAL A 189 -13.42 7.46 -0.38
CA VAL A 189 -11.98 7.70 -0.48
C VAL A 189 -11.67 9.18 -0.58
N ALA A 190 -10.42 9.54 -0.35
CA ALA A 190 -9.91 10.87 -0.63
C ALA A 190 -8.59 10.79 -1.37
N GLU A 191 -8.40 11.71 -2.32
CA GLU A 191 -7.11 11.93 -2.98
C GLU A 191 -6.07 12.38 -1.95
N LEU A 192 -4.85 11.87 -2.04
CA LEU A 192 -3.73 12.32 -1.22
C LEU A 192 -2.93 13.38 -1.97
N ILE A 193 -2.74 14.55 -1.35
CA ILE A 193 -1.96 15.65 -1.90
C ILE A 193 -0.61 15.66 -1.16
N PRO A 194 0.46 15.08 -1.73
CA PRO A 194 1.74 14.96 -1.04
C PRO A 194 2.39 16.32 -0.76
N GLU A 195 3.00 16.46 0.41
CA GLU A 195 3.84 17.60 0.77
C GLU A 195 5.30 17.26 0.43
N GLY A 196 5.67 17.40 -0.84
CA GLY A 196 7.02 17.13 -1.35
C GLY A 196 7.04 16.11 -2.49
N ASP A 197 8.23 15.58 -2.77
CA ASP A 197 8.46 14.62 -3.85
C ASP A 197 8.31 13.18 -3.31
N CYS A 198 7.07 12.74 -3.13
CA CYS A 198 6.74 11.33 -2.87
C CYS A 198 5.56 10.89 -3.73
N ASN A 199 5.49 9.60 -4.02
CA ASN A 199 4.38 9.01 -4.73
C ASN A 199 3.41 8.34 -3.74
N PRO A 200 2.16 8.84 -3.60
CA PRO A 200 1.18 8.21 -2.71
C PRO A 200 0.80 6.78 -3.10
N ASP A 201 1.03 6.36 -4.36
CA ASP A 201 0.76 4.99 -4.79
C ASP A 201 1.68 3.95 -4.13
N ASP A 202 2.84 4.38 -3.63
CA ASP A 202 3.78 3.50 -2.92
C ASP A 202 3.35 3.29 -1.45
N ALA A 203 2.42 4.08 -0.93
CA ALA A 203 1.99 3.99 0.47
C ALA A 203 0.99 2.85 0.69
N LEU A 204 1.18 2.09 1.76
CA LEU A 204 0.30 0.99 2.17
C LEU A 204 -0.77 1.46 3.17
N TRP A 205 -0.40 2.43 4.01
CA TRP A 205 -1.27 2.97 5.04
C TRP A 205 -0.85 4.40 5.40
N ALA A 206 -1.71 5.06 6.15
CA ALA A 206 -1.51 6.43 6.61
C ALA A 206 -1.98 6.60 8.05
N ARG A 207 -1.42 7.61 8.72
CA ARG A 207 -1.80 8.02 10.07
C ARG A 207 -1.87 9.53 10.15
N ASP A 208 -2.71 10.07 11.03
CA ASP A 208 -2.69 11.51 11.31
C ASP A 208 -1.29 11.97 11.76
N SER A 209 -0.74 12.97 11.07
CA SER A 209 0.64 13.47 11.25
C SER A 209 0.93 14.12 12.61
N LEU A 210 -0.12 14.42 13.40
CA LEU A 210 0.07 14.94 14.77
C LEU A 210 0.15 13.84 15.83
N LEU A 211 -0.05 12.57 15.43
CA LEU A 211 0.16 11.43 16.32
C LEU A 211 1.66 11.10 16.40
N PRO A 212 2.13 10.50 17.51
CA PRO A 212 3.51 10.03 17.62
C PRO A 212 3.88 9.07 16.49
N GLU A 213 5.18 8.97 16.20
CA GLU A 213 5.67 7.99 15.23
C GLU A 213 5.33 6.56 15.71
N PRO A 214 4.74 5.73 14.84
CA PRO A 214 4.43 4.33 15.18
C PRO A 214 5.71 3.53 15.37
N LEU A 215 5.60 2.39 16.06
CA LEU A 215 6.70 1.42 16.08
C LEU A 215 6.56 0.51 14.87
N LEU A 216 7.49 0.62 13.91
CA LEU A 216 7.55 -0.22 12.72
C LEU A 216 8.47 -1.42 12.96
N LEU A 217 8.08 -2.59 12.49
CA LEU A 217 8.96 -3.75 12.43
C LEU A 217 9.56 -3.91 11.05
N THR A 218 10.87 -4.14 10.99
CA THR A 218 11.59 -4.36 9.72
C THR A 218 11.89 -5.84 9.55
N PRO A 219 11.58 -6.43 8.38
CA PRO A 219 11.90 -7.82 8.08
C PRO A 219 13.41 -8.02 7.89
N SER A 220 13.92 -9.15 8.35
CA SER A 220 15.31 -9.55 8.15
C SER A 220 15.40 -11.06 7.95
N SER A 221 16.04 -11.45 6.85
CA SER A 221 16.38 -12.85 6.58
C SER A 221 17.75 -13.25 7.15
N ASP A 222 18.36 -12.38 7.95
CA ASP A 222 19.68 -12.65 8.54
C ASP A 222 19.59 -13.72 9.63
N ASP A 223 20.58 -14.62 9.60
CA ASP A 223 20.70 -15.70 10.55
C ASP A 223 21.05 -15.16 11.96
N ASN A 224 20.15 -15.37 12.92
CA ASN A 224 20.29 -14.87 14.28
C ASN A 224 19.99 -15.99 15.30
N PRO A 225 20.37 -15.84 16.59
CA PRO A 225 20.16 -16.90 17.57
C PRO A 225 18.71 -17.36 17.70
N VAL A 226 17.75 -16.44 17.59
CA VAL A 226 16.31 -16.71 17.73
C VAL A 226 15.79 -17.49 16.53
N SER A 227 16.15 -17.07 15.30
CA SER A 227 15.76 -17.81 14.08
C SER A 227 16.41 -19.19 13.99
N ARG A 228 17.66 -19.37 14.46
CA ARG A 228 18.30 -20.69 14.54
C ARG A 228 17.60 -21.62 15.53
N GLU A 229 17.25 -21.12 16.71
CA GLU A 229 16.52 -21.88 17.71
C GLU A 229 15.16 -22.33 17.15
N ARG A 230 14.40 -21.41 16.54
CA ARG A 230 13.11 -21.75 15.95
C ARG A 230 13.24 -22.74 14.79
N ALA A 231 14.24 -22.58 13.93
CA ALA A 231 14.51 -23.51 12.84
C ALA A 231 14.84 -24.92 13.35
N GLN A 232 15.57 -25.03 14.47
CA GLN A 232 15.83 -26.32 15.11
C GLN A 232 14.55 -26.93 15.65
N ALA A 233 13.72 -26.14 16.36
CA ALA A 233 12.43 -26.58 16.88
C ALA A 233 11.49 -27.05 15.77
N PHE A 234 11.43 -26.33 14.64
CA PHE A 234 10.61 -26.69 13.48
C PHE A 234 11.02 -28.05 12.90
N ARG A 235 12.33 -28.26 12.70
CA ARG A 235 12.87 -29.51 12.14
C ARG A 235 12.60 -30.74 13.01
N SER A 236 12.38 -30.55 14.32
CA SER A 236 11.98 -31.64 15.23
C SER A 236 10.50 -31.58 15.63
N SER A 237 9.68 -30.78 14.97
CA SER A 237 8.26 -30.62 15.31
C SER A 237 7.45 -31.86 14.90
N ALA A 238 6.39 -32.14 15.66
CA ALA A 238 5.43 -33.19 15.32
C ALA A 238 4.63 -32.84 14.05
N GLU A 239 4.36 -31.55 13.84
CA GLU A 239 3.63 -31.04 12.68
C GLU A 239 4.36 -31.31 11.36
N LEU A 240 5.67 -31.00 11.28
CA LEU A 240 6.47 -31.33 10.10
C LEU A 240 6.55 -32.85 9.85
N ALA A 241 6.60 -33.64 10.93
CA ALA A 241 6.64 -35.10 10.83
C ALA A 241 5.32 -35.67 10.29
N ASP A 242 4.18 -35.17 10.79
CA ASP A 242 2.84 -35.53 10.31
C ASP A 242 2.64 -35.13 8.84
N LEU A 243 3.00 -33.89 8.48
CA LEU A 243 2.91 -33.42 7.10
C LEU A 243 3.72 -34.31 6.16
N ARG A 244 4.95 -34.65 6.56
CA ARG A 244 5.81 -35.56 5.80
C ARG A 244 5.17 -36.92 5.57
N GLU A 245 4.55 -37.49 6.59
CA GLU A 245 3.87 -38.78 6.50
C GLU A 245 2.68 -38.70 5.53
N ARG A 246 1.80 -37.72 5.71
CA ARG A 246 0.62 -37.52 4.84
C ARG A 246 1.00 -37.26 3.39
N TYR A 247 1.96 -36.37 3.13
CA TYR A 247 2.44 -36.06 1.78
C TYR A 247 3.04 -37.30 1.10
N THR A 248 3.85 -38.06 1.83
CA THR A 248 4.48 -39.28 1.28
C THR A 248 3.42 -40.31 0.91
N ALA A 249 2.43 -40.53 1.78
CA ALA A 249 1.33 -41.45 1.51
C ALA A 249 0.48 -41.03 0.30
N TRP A 250 0.16 -39.74 0.19
CA TRP A 250 -0.55 -39.18 -0.97
C TRP A 250 0.25 -39.39 -2.27
N TYR A 251 1.53 -39.02 -2.28
CA TYR A 251 2.40 -39.19 -3.45
C TYR A 251 2.52 -40.67 -3.88
N GLU A 252 2.61 -41.59 -2.92
CA GLU A 252 2.64 -43.02 -3.18
C GLU A 252 1.31 -43.56 -3.73
N ALA A 253 0.18 -42.90 -3.46
CA ALA A 253 -1.13 -43.29 -3.99
C ALA A 253 -1.40 -42.78 -5.41
N LEU A 254 -0.65 -41.79 -5.91
CA LEU A 254 -0.76 -41.28 -7.27
C LEU A 254 -0.45 -42.36 -8.32
N ASP A 255 -1.11 -42.30 -9.47
CA ASP A 255 -0.75 -43.11 -10.64
C ASP A 255 0.53 -42.60 -11.32
N ALA A 256 0.99 -43.32 -12.35
CA ALA A 256 2.24 -42.97 -13.03
C ALA A 256 2.18 -41.60 -13.72
N GLU A 257 1.03 -41.24 -14.29
CA GLU A 257 0.83 -39.97 -15.01
C GLU A 257 0.90 -38.78 -14.05
N ASN A 258 0.16 -38.83 -12.93
CA ASN A 258 0.17 -37.75 -11.95
C ASN A 258 1.53 -37.59 -11.24
N ARG A 259 2.27 -38.69 -11.02
CA ARG A 259 3.62 -38.62 -10.44
C ARG A 259 4.65 -37.93 -11.34
N GLU A 260 4.40 -37.78 -12.65
CA GLU A 260 5.28 -37.02 -13.54
C GLU A 260 5.20 -35.51 -13.29
N TYR A 261 4.07 -35.04 -12.77
CA TYR A 261 3.82 -33.63 -12.47
C TYR A 261 4.13 -33.26 -11.01
N GLU A 262 4.24 -34.27 -10.14
CA GLU A 262 4.41 -34.07 -8.70
C GLU A 262 5.81 -34.41 -8.21
N SER A 263 6.31 -33.62 -7.25
CA SER A 263 7.60 -33.86 -6.60
C SER A 263 7.45 -34.83 -5.43
N ASN A 264 8.37 -35.78 -5.26
CA ASN A 264 8.42 -36.51 -3.98
C ASN A 264 8.84 -35.59 -2.83
N TRP A 265 8.62 -36.00 -1.58
CA TRP A 265 8.96 -35.23 -0.38
C TRP A 265 10.37 -34.62 -0.39
N LYS A 266 11.38 -35.40 -0.82
CA LYS A 266 12.77 -34.95 -0.83
C LYS A 266 12.99 -33.83 -1.85
N ALA A 267 12.33 -33.89 -3.00
CA ALA A 267 12.38 -32.83 -4.00
C ALA A 267 11.60 -31.61 -3.52
N MET A 268 10.37 -31.77 -3.03
CA MET A 268 9.54 -30.68 -2.49
C MET A 268 10.29 -29.90 -1.39
N ALA A 269 10.79 -30.59 -0.35
CA ALA A 269 11.49 -29.94 0.76
C ALA A 269 12.85 -29.30 0.37
N ARG A 270 13.38 -29.64 -0.82
CA ARG A 270 14.59 -29.02 -1.37
C ARG A 270 14.26 -27.77 -2.16
N TYR A 271 13.17 -27.77 -2.92
CA TYR A 271 12.74 -26.63 -3.74
C TYR A 271 12.03 -25.56 -2.90
N ASN A 272 11.29 -25.98 -1.88
CA ASN A 272 10.59 -25.12 -0.93
C ASN A 272 11.12 -25.38 0.49
N PRO A 273 12.39 -25.01 0.78
CA PRO A 273 12.98 -25.23 2.09
C PRO A 273 12.31 -24.37 3.15
N LEU A 274 12.66 -24.60 4.42
CA LEU A 274 12.24 -23.74 5.51
C LEU A 274 12.87 -22.35 5.34
N GLU A 275 12.03 -21.34 5.31
CA GLU A 275 12.37 -19.92 5.37
C GLU A 275 11.90 -19.35 6.71
N ILE A 276 12.75 -18.54 7.34
CA ILE A 276 12.41 -17.79 8.54
C ILE A 276 12.81 -16.34 8.33
N VAL A 277 11.83 -15.44 8.42
CA VAL A 277 12.04 -13.99 8.43
C VAL A 277 11.82 -13.49 9.86
N SER A 278 12.81 -12.79 10.40
CA SER A 278 12.69 -12.12 11.69
C SER A 278 12.19 -10.69 11.50
N TRP A 279 11.12 -10.32 12.18
CA TRP A 279 10.62 -8.96 12.21
C TRP A 279 11.19 -8.24 13.42
N LEU A 280 12.04 -7.25 13.17
CA LEU A 280 12.88 -6.60 14.17
C LEU A 280 12.30 -5.25 14.56
N ASP A 281 12.36 -4.91 15.85
CA ASP A 281 12.09 -3.54 16.31
C ASP A 281 13.22 -2.56 15.89
N PRO A 282 13.05 -1.24 16.11
CA PRO A 282 14.09 -0.26 15.78
C PRO A 282 15.41 -0.43 16.55
N GLN A 283 15.46 -1.29 17.58
CA GLN A 283 16.68 -1.65 18.29
C GLN A 283 17.32 -2.94 17.76
N GLY A 284 16.78 -3.54 16.70
CA GLY A 284 17.26 -4.77 16.08
C GLY A 284 16.88 -6.03 16.84
N ARG A 285 15.89 -5.97 17.74
CA ARG A 285 15.44 -7.13 18.52
C ARG A 285 14.28 -7.83 17.79
N PRO A 286 14.33 -9.16 17.58
CA PRO A 286 13.22 -9.90 17.02
C PRO A 286 11.97 -9.82 17.90
N GLN A 287 10.86 -9.36 17.33
CA GLN A 287 9.55 -9.32 17.97
C GLN A 287 8.62 -10.41 17.43
N LEU A 288 8.71 -10.70 16.13
CA LEU A 288 7.96 -11.77 15.47
C LEU A 288 8.88 -12.59 14.56
N LEU A 289 8.50 -13.84 14.32
CA LEU A 289 9.08 -14.72 13.31
C LEU A 289 8.00 -15.12 12.31
N GLN A 290 8.27 -14.92 11.03
CA GLN A 290 7.50 -15.49 9.94
C GLN A 290 8.18 -16.78 9.51
N LEU A 291 7.42 -17.88 9.49
CA LEU A 291 7.82 -19.18 8.99
C LEU A 291 7.12 -19.49 7.67
N GLY A 292 7.88 -20.03 6.71
CA GLY A 292 7.34 -20.64 5.50
C GLY A 292 8.08 -21.93 5.17
N PHE A 293 7.36 -22.99 4.86
CA PHE A 293 7.91 -24.25 4.37
C PHE A 293 6.92 -24.91 3.42
N GLY A 294 7.44 -25.52 2.36
CA GLY A 294 6.61 -26.24 1.39
C GLY A 294 5.86 -25.32 0.44
N SER A 295 4.87 -25.88 -0.25
CA SER A 295 4.09 -25.18 -1.27
C SER A 295 2.73 -25.83 -1.44
N ASP A 296 1.75 -25.03 -1.88
CA ASP A 296 0.43 -25.51 -2.23
C ASP A 296 0.43 -25.92 -3.70
N SER A 297 0.14 -27.20 -4.01
CA SER A 297 -0.10 -27.63 -5.40
C SER A 297 -1.60 -27.68 -5.76
N GLU A 298 -2.46 -27.24 -4.84
CA GLU A 298 -3.92 -27.34 -4.91
C GLU A 298 -4.59 -26.26 -5.78
N SER A 299 -3.96 -25.82 -6.88
CA SER A 299 -4.48 -24.67 -7.64
C SER A 299 -5.81 -24.92 -8.38
N CYS A 300 -6.27 -26.18 -8.53
CA CYS A 300 -7.60 -26.54 -9.07
C CYS A 300 -8.07 -27.95 -8.62
N GLY A 301 -7.86 -28.32 -7.35
CA GLY A 301 -8.53 -29.48 -6.72
C GLY A 301 -7.89 -30.87 -6.90
N THR A 302 -6.70 -30.99 -7.49
CA THR A 302 -5.98 -32.28 -7.60
C THR A 302 -4.61 -32.32 -6.93
N GLY A 303 -4.20 -31.24 -6.25
CA GLY A 303 -2.92 -31.15 -5.56
C GLY A 303 -2.96 -31.68 -4.12
N PHE A 304 -1.90 -31.35 -3.36
CA PHE A 304 -1.85 -31.54 -1.92
C PHE A 304 -1.32 -30.26 -1.29
N ASP A 305 -2.03 -29.72 -0.30
CA ASP A 305 -1.55 -28.64 0.55
C ASP A 305 -0.38 -29.15 1.42
N ALA A 306 0.84 -28.87 0.95
CA ALA A 306 2.08 -29.23 1.61
C ALA A 306 2.72 -28.06 2.34
N ARG A 307 1.97 -26.98 2.60
CA ARG A 307 2.52 -25.76 3.18
C ARG A 307 2.35 -25.75 4.69
N LEU A 308 3.41 -25.35 5.38
CA LEU A 308 3.36 -24.90 6.77
C LEU A 308 3.82 -23.46 6.79
N ALA A 309 2.95 -22.58 7.23
CA ALA A 309 3.25 -21.17 7.37
C ALA A 309 2.70 -20.66 8.69
N ALA A 310 3.45 -19.82 9.38
CA ALA A 310 3.04 -19.26 10.65
C ALA A 310 3.65 -17.88 10.87
N LEU A 311 2.96 -17.03 11.62
CA LEU A 311 3.50 -15.80 12.18
C LEU A 311 3.47 -15.90 13.69
N GLU A 312 4.65 -15.92 14.32
CA GLU A 312 4.79 -16.23 15.74
C GLU A 312 5.41 -15.06 16.50
N GLN A 313 4.86 -14.74 17.66
CA GLN A 313 5.42 -13.77 18.59
C GLN A 313 6.58 -14.37 19.37
N VAL A 314 7.68 -13.63 19.45
CA VAL A 314 8.82 -13.95 20.29
C VAL A 314 8.53 -13.49 21.72
N THR A 315 8.49 -14.44 22.65
CA THR A 315 8.24 -14.18 24.08
C THR A 315 9.40 -14.71 24.92
N SER A 316 9.42 -14.37 26.21
CA SER A 316 10.40 -14.94 27.15
C SER A 316 10.23 -16.46 27.36
N GLU A 317 9.06 -17.01 27.04
CA GLU A 317 8.73 -18.43 27.26
C GLU A 317 8.84 -19.26 25.97
N GLY A 318 9.06 -18.62 24.81
CA GLY A 318 9.19 -19.27 23.51
C GLY A 318 8.43 -18.52 22.41
N PHE A 319 7.89 -19.29 21.47
CA PHE A 319 7.20 -18.80 20.27
C PHE A 319 5.70 -19.06 20.39
N VAL A 320 4.88 -18.03 20.19
CA VAL A 320 3.42 -18.12 20.28
C VAL A 320 2.84 -17.76 18.93
N ASP A 321 2.10 -18.68 18.31
CA ASP A 321 1.36 -18.39 17.08
C ASP A 321 0.38 -17.23 17.32
N THR A 322 0.44 -16.23 16.44
CA THR A 322 -0.43 -15.06 16.49
C THR A 322 -1.84 -15.36 15.95
N GLY A 323 -2.03 -16.49 15.26
CA GLY A 323 -3.26 -16.82 14.55
C GLY A 323 -3.51 -15.93 13.33
N ARG A 324 -2.46 -15.24 12.85
CA ARG A 324 -2.52 -14.32 11.70
C ARG A 324 -1.87 -14.95 10.48
N GLY A 325 -2.21 -14.42 9.30
CA GLY A 325 -1.58 -14.81 8.04
C GLY A 325 -0.06 -14.68 8.15
N ALA A 326 0.65 -15.67 7.61
CA ALA A 326 2.10 -15.79 7.78
C ALA A 326 2.90 -14.72 7.00
N GLU A 327 2.30 -14.07 6.02
CA GLU A 327 3.00 -13.24 5.03
C GLU A 327 2.48 -11.79 5.02
N PRO A 328 2.56 -11.06 6.15
CA PRO A 328 2.25 -9.64 6.14
C PRO A 328 3.30 -8.88 5.32
N VAL A 329 2.85 -7.86 4.60
CA VAL A 329 3.75 -6.95 3.88
C VAL A 329 4.34 -5.89 4.81
N ALA A 330 3.60 -5.49 5.86
CA ALA A 330 4.03 -4.54 6.88
C ALA A 330 3.48 -4.92 8.25
N ILE A 331 4.25 -4.65 9.31
CA ILE A 331 3.83 -4.85 10.70
C ILE A 331 4.23 -3.64 11.53
N PHE A 332 3.29 -3.09 12.28
CA PHE A 332 3.52 -1.92 13.11
C PHE A 332 2.62 -1.91 14.35
N ASP A 333 3.02 -1.16 15.37
CA ASP A 333 2.18 -0.82 16.51
C ASP A 333 1.83 0.65 16.37
N ALA A 334 0.61 0.91 15.88
CA ALA A 334 0.16 2.26 15.64
C ALA A 334 0.03 3.02 16.96
N ASP A 335 -0.64 2.45 17.96
CA ASP A 335 -0.99 3.17 19.19
C ASP A 335 0.09 3.16 20.27
N LEU A 336 1.22 2.50 20.02
CA LEU A 336 2.30 2.26 20.97
C LEU A 336 1.80 1.53 22.23
N ASP A 337 0.81 0.66 22.06
CA ASP A 337 0.18 -0.11 23.15
C ASP A 337 0.77 -1.52 23.30
N GLY A 338 1.76 -1.86 22.47
CA GLY A 338 2.42 -3.16 22.42
C GLY A 338 1.66 -4.20 21.60
N ARG A 339 0.60 -3.80 20.88
CA ARG A 339 -0.16 -4.66 19.99
C ARG A 339 0.09 -4.27 18.55
N PHE A 340 0.27 -5.28 17.71
CA PHE A 340 0.63 -5.08 16.32
C PHE A 340 -0.59 -5.13 15.39
N GLU A 341 -0.55 -4.26 14.39
CA GLU A 341 -1.31 -4.29 13.16
C GLU A 341 -0.49 -4.94 12.04
N TYR A 342 -1.18 -5.67 11.17
CA TYR A 342 -0.60 -6.41 10.05
C TYR A 342 -1.29 -5.98 8.77
N VAL A 343 -0.52 -5.48 7.81
CA VAL A 343 -1.02 -5.22 6.45
C VAL A 343 -0.72 -6.44 5.60
N TYR A 344 -1.73 -6.90 4.86
CA TYR A 344 -1.61 -7.94 3.85
C TYR A 344 -1.99 -7.38 2.48
N ILE A 345 -1.31 -7.87 1.45
CA ILE A 345 -1.68 -7.68 0.05
C ILE A 345 -1.79 -9.09 -0.52
N ASP A 346 -2.95 -9.45 -1.05
CA ASP A 346 -3.12 -10.73 -1.74
C ASP A 346 -2.84 -10.62 -3.25
N ASP A 347 -2.86 -11.78 -3.93
CA ASP A 347 -2.55 -11.90 -5.36
C ASP A 347 -3.56 -11.19 -6.29
N VAL A 348 -4.68 -10.69 -5.75
CA VAL A 348 -5.66 -9.88 -6.47
C VAL A 348 -5.65 -8.42 -6.01
N GLU A 349 -4.60 -8.00 -5.32
CA GLU A 349 -4.39 -6.63 -4.82
C GLU A 349 -5.43 -6.15 -3.80
N THR A 350 -6.03 -7.08 -3.05
CA THR A 350 -6.79 -6.75 -1.84
C THR A 350 -5.78 -6.31 -0.78
N ILE A 351 -5.87 -5.06 -0.35
CA ILE A 351 -5.15 -4.60 0.83
C ILE A 351 -6.07 -4.82 2.03
N SER A 352 -5.59 -5.59 3.01
CA SER A 352 -6.31 -5.78 4.27
C SER A 352 -5.43 -5.44 5.48
N VAL A 353 -6.07 -4.93 6.53
CA VAL A 353 -5.42 -4.78 7.83
C VAL A 353 -6.12 -5.62 8.88
N ALA A 354 -5.32 -6.39 9.60
CA ALA A 354 -5.74 -7.08 10.81
C ALA A 354 -4.99 -6.50 12.01
N SER A 355 -5.68 -6.23 13.12
CA SER A 355 -5.03 -5.92 14.41
C SER A 355 -5.07 -7.14 15.33
N GLN A 356 -4.08 -7.28 16.22
CA GLN A 356 -4.15 -8.26 17.31
C GLN A 356 -5.38 -8.06 18.21
N THR A 357 -5.90 -6.83 18.28
CA THR A 357 -7.23 -6.57 18.80
C THR A 357 -8.25 -6.74 17.67
N GLN A 358 -9.40 -7.35 17.94
CA GLN A 358 -10.47 -7.61 16.97
C GLN A 358 -11.13 -6.32 16.40
N ALA A 359 -10.51 -5.16 16.60
CA ALA A 359 -11.09 -3.85 16.36
C ALA A 359 -11.01 -3.39 14.89
N TRP A 360 -10.18 -4.01 14.05
CA TRP A 360 -9.97 -3.58 12.67
C TRP A 360 -9.78 -4.80 11.76
N GLU A 361 -10.79 -5.05 10.93
CA GLU A 361 -10.68 -5.86 9.73
C GLU A 361 -11.24 -4.97 8.61
N LEU A 362 -10.35 -4.21 7.98
CA LEU A 362 -10.69 -3.41 6.80
C LEU A 362 -10.13 -4.18 5.62
N SER A 363 -11.01 -4.80 4.85
CA SER A 363 -10.65 -5.41 3.57
C SER A 363 -11.20 -4.54 2.45
N VAL A 364 -10.35 -4.29 1.46
CA VAL A 364 -10.72 -3.72 0.17
C VAL A 364 -10.89 -4.91 -0.77
N ASP A 365 -11.94 -5.70 -0.52
CA ASP A 365 -12.19 -6.97 -1.20
C ASP A 365 -12.59 -6.74 -2.65
N HIS A 366 -11.99 -7.51 -3.55
CA HIS A 366 -12.33 -7.55 -4.97
C HIS A 366 -13.10 -8.83 -5.23
N ASP A 367 -14.28 -8.74 -5.86
CA ASP A 367 -15.08 -9.92 -6.20
C ASP A 367 -14.21 -10.92 -6.99
N TRP A 368 -13.83 -12.01 -6.33
CA TRP A 368 -12.87 -12.99 -6.83
C TRP A 368 -13.39 -13.71 -8.10
N TYR A 369 -12.60 -13.66 -9.16
CA TYR A 369 -12.74 -14.51 -10.33
C TYR A 369 -11.82 -15.73 -10.17
N CYS A 370 -12.41 -16.92 -10.11
CA CYS A 370 -11.66 -18.16 -10.28
C CYS A 370 -11.61 -18.50 -11.78
N PRO A 371 -10.48 -18.30 -12.48
CA PRO A 371 -10.30 -18.83 -13.83
C PRO A 371 -10.15 -20.35 -13.74
N CYS A 372 -11.26 -21.08 -13.78
CA CYS A 372 -11.27 -22.53 -13.95
C CYS A 372 -11.24 -22.89 -15.44
#